data_AF-A0A3A4RF38-F1
#
_entry.id   AF-A0A3A4RF38-F1
#
_cell.length_a   1.000
_cell.length_b   1.000
_cell.length_c   1.000
_cell.angle_alpha   90.00
_cell.angle_beta   90.00
_cell.angle_gamma   90.00
#
_symmetry.space_group_name_H-M   'P 1'
#
loop_
_entity.id
_entity.type
_entity.pdbx_description
1 polymer ?
#
loop_
_entity_poly.entity_id
_entity_poly.type
_entity_poly.pdbx_seq_one_letter_code
_entity_poly.pdbx_strand_id
1 'polypeptide(L)'
;MDKPISKFFESLDLPFRNIRWSWGAWRDNLLLLRTWDDEYRGRTKTVTVLREPSGYNQSESYGLDERIVHLQALWGGELAGYTVIAMVKDAGAHPREIKTYRDDVVFSIKRISVTAEGAIVAELGELVPVAALKAHALTHRTEAGEGPFPIEDSARSGLSTDSYQQKIPAIRAWLIDVCQAKGTVTYSDVMNRFGLSFYPLRNAMSRLGHDCRNAGEPIITALIVDKETGRCSQGLFDEFHIDDDILERQRCYAHWAGQAPEPTPEPPPVVPSTTSSEQDLEQRVARFSQVEVRPQQRAFREAVFRACGGRCVVSGCDVPEALEAAHLLGRDWRQGHNSGADGFLLRRDLHTLYDRELLRVSAERLVEFDVRVAGYYREFHGTTLRNETPG
;
A
#
# COMPACT_ATOMS: atom_id res chain seq x y z
N MET A 1 -36.61 13.04 -0.40
CA MET A 1 -35.40 12.26 -0.67
C MET A 1 -34.26 13.04 -0.08
N ASP A 2 -33.54 12.46 0.87
CA ASP A 2 -32.37 13.11 1.45
C ASP A 2 -31.36 13.39 0.34
N LYS A 3 -30.66 14.51 0.46
CA LYS A 3 -29.60 14.92 -0.46
C LYS A 3 -28.58 13.76 -0.58
N PRO A 4 -28.00 13.48 -1.76
CA PRO A 4 -26.91 12.51 -1.84
C PRO A 4 -25.76 12.89 -0.90
N ILE A 5 -25.18 11.93 -0.19
CA ILE A 5 -24.16 12.23 0.82
C ILE A 5 -22.96 12.98 0.23
N SER A 6 -22.57 12.69 -1.01
CA SER A 6 -21.53 13.44 -1.73
C SER A 6 -21.88 14.92 -1.87
N LYS A 7 -23.14 15.24 -2.15
CA LYS A 7 -23.64 16.62 -2.24
C LYS A 7 -23.69 17.29 -0.87
N PHE A 8 -23.92 16.55 0.21
CA PHE A 8 -23.80 17.08 1.58
C PHE A 8 -22.35 17.48 1.90
N PHE A 9 -21.40 16.59 1.64
CA PHE A 9 -19.96 16.86 1.77
C PHE A 9 -19.51 18.07 0.92
N GLU A 10 -19.94 18.15 -0.35
CA GLU A 10 -19.70 19.31 -1.20
C GLU A 10 -20.24 20.62 -0.59
N SER A 11 -21.45 20.63 -0.01
CA SER A 11 -21.99 21.85 0.63
C SER A 11 -21.23 22.30 1.87
N LEU A 12 -20.43 21.42 2.47
CA LEU A 12 -19.55 21.76 3.59
C LEU A 12 -18.15 22.17 3.13
N ASP A 13 -17.92 22.25 1.82
CA ASP A 13 -16.61 22.51 1.21
C ASP A 13 -15.60 21.38 1.46
N LEU A 14 -16.11 20.15 1.62
CA LEU A 14 -15.34 18.92 1.87
C LEU A 14 -15.62 17.88 0.78
N PRO A 15 -15.38 18.17 -0.51
CA PRO A 15 -15.71 17.22 -1.57
C PRO A 15 -14.93 15.92 -1.40
N PHE A 16 -15.60 14.78 -1.60
CA PHE A 16 -14.92 13.49 -1.65
C PHE A 16 -13.87 13.48 -2.76
N ARG A 17 -12.71 12.87 -2.48
CA ARG A 17 -11.70 12.58 -3.49
C ARG A 17 -12.24 11.61 -4.54
N ASN A 18 -13.08 10.65 -4.12
CA ASN A 18 -13.78 9.74 -5.01
C ASN A 18 -15.18 9.40 -4.47
N ILE A 19 -16.22 9.74 -5.24
CA ILE A 19 -17.62 9.57 -4.84
C ILE A 19 -18.01 8.08 -4.62
N ARG A 20 -17.28 7.12 -5.20
CA ARG A 20 -17.61 5.69 -5.11
C ARG A 20 -17.11 5.02 -3.83
N TRP A 21 -15.94 5.42 -3.32
CA TRP A 21 -15.27 4.70 -2.22
C TRP A 21 -14.64 5.59 -1.15
N SER A 22 -14.63 6.91 -1.32
CA SER A 22 -14.24 7.78 -0.21
C SER A 22 -15.23 7.61 0.94
N TRP A 23 -14.67 7.58 2.14
CA TRP A 23 -15.42 7.40 3.38
C TRP A 23 -15.36 8.66 4.24
N GLY A 24 -14.54 9.64 3.88
CA GLY A 24 -14.45 10.93 4.54
C GLY A 24 -13.78 11.96 3.62
N ALA A 25 -13.67 13.18 4.10
CA ALA A 25 -12.90 14.23 3.45
C ALA A 25 -12.42 15.24 4.50
N TRP A 26 -11.25 15.83 4.24
CA TRP A 26 -10.75 16.95 5.03
C TRP A 26 -10.60 18.21 4.19
N ARG A 27 -10.51 19.34 4.89
CA ARG A 27 -9.90 20.57 4.39
C ARG A 27 -9.30 21.30 5.57
N ASP A 28 -8.08 21.79 5.40
CA ASP A 28 -7.30 22.42 6.46
C ASP A 28 -7.25 21.51 7.70
N ASN A 29 -7.79 21.97 8.84
CA ASN A 29 -7.78 21.23 10.10
C ASN A 29 -9.09 20.49 10.39
N LEU A 30 -10.04 20.46 9.46
CA LEU A 30 -11.35 19.84 9.64
C LEU A 30 -11.43 18.55 8.84
N LEU A 31 -11.68 17.43 9.52
CA LEU A 31 -11.91 16.12 8.91
C LEU A 31 -13.31 15.62 9.26
N LEU A 32 -14.12 15.36 8.23
CA LEU A 32 -15.45 14.76 8.37
C LEU A 32 -15.43 13.34 7.80
N LEU A 33 -15.86 12.38 8.62
CA LEU A 33 -16.01 10.99 8.25
C LEU A 33 -17.48 10.65 7.99
N ARG A 34 -17.73 9.60 7.21
CA ARG A 34 -19.00 8.90 7.08
C ARG A 34 -18.86 7.53 7.73
N THR A 35 -19.61 7.30 8.81
CA THR A 35 -19.69 6.01 9.50
C THR A 35 -21.08 5.40 9.38
N TRP A 36 -21.24 4.13 9.78
CA TRP A 36 -22.51 3.41 9.70
C TRP A 36 -23.22 3.31 11.06
N ASP A 37 -24.55 3.28 11.04
CA ASP A 37 -25.38 3.17 12.25
C ASP A 37 -25.31 1.79 12.90
N ASP A 38 -25.17 0.73 12.11
CA ASP A 38 -25.00 -0.65 12.60
C ASP A 38 -23.66 -0.87 13.33
N GLU A 39 -22.69 0.02 13.09
CA GLU A 39 -21.40 0.08 13.76
C GLU A 39 -21.37 1.04 14.96
N TYR A 40 -22.44 1.80 15.17
CA TYR A 40 -22.58 2.70 16.32
C TYR A 40 -23.08 1.96 17.56
N ARG A 41 -22.53 2.33 18.72
CA ARG A 41 -22.88 1.81 20.04
C ARG A 41 -23.31 2.96 20.93
N GLY A 42 -24.62 3.21 21.00
CA GLY A 42 -25.18 4.37 21.71
C GLY A 42 -24.86 4.43 23.21
N ARG A 43 -24.69 3.29 23.88
CA ARG A 43 -24.39 3.23 25.32
C ARG A 43 -22.99 3.78 25.65
N THR A 44 -22.00 3.47 24.82
CA THR A 44 -20.61 3.92 24.96
C THR A 44 -20.32 5.16 24.13
N LYS A 45 -21.28 5.59 23.27
CA LYS A 45 -21.09 6.63 22.25
C LYS A 45 -19.86 6.35 21.37
N THR A 46 -19.64 5.09 21.01
CA THR A 46 -18.53 4.71 20.13
C THR A 46 -19.05 4.25 18.78
N VAL A 47 -18.27 4.47 17.72
CA VAL A 47 -18.54 3.92 16.39
C VAL A 47 -17.28 3.25 15.86
N THR A 48 -17.41 2.04 15.32
CA THR A 48 -16.29 1.37 14.66
C THR A 48 -15.94 2.13 13.38
N VAL A 49 -14.67 2.51 13.25
CA VAL A 49 -14.15 3.27 12.08
C VAL A 49 -13.16 2.45 11.27
N LEU A 50 -12.59 1.39 11.85
CA LEU A 50 -11.84 0.36 11.15
C LEU A 50 -12.03 -0.96 11.91
N ARG A 51 -12.39 -2.03 11.19
CA ARG A 51 -12.53 -3.37 11.77
C ARG A 51 -11.15 -4.00 11.99
N GLU A 52 -11.10 -5.09 12.74
CA GLU A 52 -9.89 -5.90 12.91
C GLU A 52 -9.40 -6.49 11.57
N PRO A 53 -8.08 -6.69 11.37
CA PRO A 53 -7.52 -7.11 10.08
C PRO A 53 -8.06 -8.42 9.50
N SER A 54 -8.44 -9.37 10.35
CA SER A 54 -9.08 -10.62 9.95
C SER A 54 -10.49 -10.43 9.36
N GLY A 55 -11.09 -9.27 9.59
CA GLY A 55 -12.41 -8.88 9.08
C GLY A 55 -12.38 -8.06 7.78
N TYR A 56 -11.21 -7.70 7.27
CA TYR A 56 -11.10 -6.94 6.01
C TYR A 56 -11.58 -7.76 4.82
N ASN A 57 -12.52 -7.20 4.07
CA ASN A 57 -13.00 -7.80 2.82
C ASN A 57 -12.42 -7.05 1.58
N GLN A 58 -12.54 -7.65 0.40
CA GLN A 58 -12.06 -7.04 -0.86
C GLN A 58 -12.67 -5.66 -1.15
N SER A 59 -13.85 -5.32 -0.62
CA SER A 59 -14.51 -4.03 -0.86
C SER A 59 -13.95 -2.89 0.00
N GLU A 60 -13.40 -3.19 1.18
CA GLU A 60 -12.74 -2.20 2.03
C GLU A 60 -11.40 -1.74 1.43
N SER A 61 -10.75 -2.58 0.62
CA SER A 61 -9.46 -2.30 -0.02
C SER A 61 -9.44 -1.02 -0.88
N TYR A 62 -10.56 -0.63 -1.49
CA TYR A 62 -10.62 0.54 -2.39
C TYR A 62 -10.59 1.89 -1.66
N GLY A 63 -10.92 1.92 -0.36
CA GLY A 63 -10.89 3.13 0.48
C GLY A 63 -10.06 2.97 1.77
N LEU A 64 -9.42 1.80 1.97
CA LEU A 64 -8.70 1.46 3.20
C LEU A 64 -7.53 2.41 3.46
N ASP A 65 -6.78 2.78 2.43
CA ASP A 65 -5.63 3.67 2.61
C ASP A 65 -6.06 5.11 2.94
N GLU A 66 -7.12 5.62 2.29
CA GLU A 66 -7.75 6.90 2.66
C GLU A 66 -8.21 6.85 4.12
N ARG A 67 -8.78 5.71 4.53
CA ARG A 67 -9.20 5.44 5.91
C ARG A 67 -8.05 5.43 6.88
N ILE A 68 -6.97 4.72 6.60
CA ILE A 68 -5.77 4.69 7.44
C ILE A 68 -5.17 6.10 7.58
N VAL A 69 -5.05 6.86 6.50
CA VAL A 69 -4.50 8.22 6.53
C VAL A 69 -5.35 9.17 7.38
N HIS A 70 -6.67 9.17 7.17
CA HIS A 70 -7.59 9.97 7.99
C HIS A 70 -7.52 9.58 9.48
N LEU A 71 -7.48 8.28 9.79
CA LEU A 71 -7.41 7.78 11.16
C LEU A 71 -6.09 8.10 11.83
N GLN A 72 -4.97 7.98 11.12
CA GLN A 72 -3.65 8.35 11.64
C GLN A 72 -3.56 9.86 11.90
N ALA A 73 -4.15 10.69 11.05
CA ALA A 73 -4.18 12.13 11.24
C ALA A 73 -5.02 12.53 12.48
N LEU A 74 -6.18 11.90 12.67
CA LEU A 74 -6.99 12.08 13.89
C LEU A 74 -6.26 11.54 15.14
N TRP A 75 -5.53 10.42 15.02
CA TRP A 75 -4.75 9.85 16.11
C TRP A 75 -3.63 10.78 16.58
N GLY A 76 -3.07 11.59 15.67
CA GLY A 76 -2.09 12.63 16.00
C GLY A 76 -2.66 13.76 16.87
N GLY A 77 -3.99 13.93 16.88
CA GLY A 77 -4.70 14.87 17.75
C GLY A 77 -4.73 16.34 17.30
N GLU A 78 -4.23 16.64 16.10
CA GLU A 78 -4.15 18.02 15.59
C GLU A 78 -5.39 18.46 14.80
N LEU A 79 -6.24 17.50 14.40
CA LEU A 79 -7.42 17.75 13.58
C LEU A 79 -8.69 17.89 14.43
N ALA A 80 -9.61 18.72 13.96
CA ALA A 80 -10.99 18.74 14.39
C ALA A 80 -11.76 17.63 13.66
N GLY A 81 -11.87 16.46 14.31
CA GLY A 81 -12.58 15.30 13.76
C GLY A 81 -14.08 15.32 13.99
N TYR A 82 -14.83 14.92 12.97
CA TYR A 82 -16.28 14.78 13.00
C TYR A 82 -16.73 13.52 12.26
N THR A 83 -17.92 13.02 12.58
CA THR A 83 -18.58 11.99 11.77
C THR A 83 -20.05 12.29 11.54
N VAL A 84 -20.53 11.98 10.33
CA VAL A 84 -21.94 11.80 10.03
C VAL A 84 -22.26 10.31 10.00
N ILE A 85 -23.29 9.91 10.75
CA ILE A 85 -23.72 8.50 10.82
C ILE A 85 -24.81 8.27 9.76
N ALA A 86 -24.51 7.38 8.81
CA ALA A 86 -25.44 6.97 7.77
C ALA A 86 -26.15 5.68 8.17
N MET A 87 -27.48 5.66 7.99
CA MET A 87 -28.29 4.47 8.17
C MET A 87 -28.08 3.52 7.00
N VAL A 88 -27.71 2.27 7.25
CA VAL A 88 -27.53 1.26 6.21
C VAL A 88 -28.89 0.71 5.72
N LYS A 89 -29.05 0.50 4.40
CA LYS A 89 -30.25 -0.15 3.85
C LYS A 89 -30.31 -1.63 4.23
N ASP A 90 -29.20 -2.32 4.04
CA ASP A 90 -28.98 -3.73 4.34
C ASP A 90 -27.54 -3.92 4.84
N ALA A 91 -27.40 -4.37 6.10
CA ALA A 91 -26.11 -4.55 6.74
C ALA A 91 -25.26 -5.68 6.12
N GLY A 92 -25.89 -6.61 5.41
CA GLY A 92 -25.24 -7.72 4.71
C GLY A 92 -24.86 -7.42 3.26
N ALA A 93 -25.32 -6.32 2.68
CA ALA A 93 -25.05 -5.95 1.29
C ALA A 93 -23.61 -5.45 1.08
N HIS A 94 -23.01 -5.87 -0.05
CA HIS A 94 -21.66 -5.49 -0.46
C HIS A 94 -21.66 -5.10 -1.95
N PRO A 95 -21.51 -3.81 -2.31
CA PRO A 95 -21.26 -2.66 -1.42
C PRO A 95 -22.48 -2.24 -0.59
N ARG A 96 -22.23 -1.59 0.56
CA ARG A 96 -23.28 -1.03 1.43
C ARG A 96 -23.95 0.20 0.80
N GLU A 97 -25.25 0.32 0.98
CA GLU A 97 -26.05 1.47 0.52
C GLU A 97 -26.61 2.29 1.68
N ILE A 98 -26.61 3.62 1.52
CA ILE A 98 -27.18 4.55 2.48
C ILE A 98 -28.70 4.60 2.29
N LYS A 99 -29.43 4.33 3.37
CA LYS A 99 -30.89 4.49 3.46
C LYS A 99 -31.26 5.94 3.69
N THR A 100 -30.64 6.56 4.69
CA THR A 100 -30.87 7.94 5.13
C THR A 100 -29.70 8.37 6.03
N TYR A 101 -29.55 9.66 6.30
CA TYR A 101 -28.62 10.20 7.29
C TYR A 101 -29.11 11.59 7.72
N ARG A 102 -28.58 12.10 8.81
CA ARG A 102 -28.86 13.47 9.27
C ARG A 102 -27.91 14.46 8.60
N ASP A 103 -28.46 15.42 7.87
CA ASP A 103 -27.69 16.49 7.21
C ASP A 103 -27.71 17.82 7.99
N ASP A 104 -28.37 17.85 9.15
CA ASP A 104 -28.49 19.01 10.02
C ASP A 104 -27.43 19.04 11.14
N VAL A 105 -26.87 17.89 11.50
CA VAL A 105 -25.89 17.74 12.59
C VAL A 105 -24.83 16.69 12.27
N VAL A 106 -23.67 16.81 12.92
CA VAL A 106 -22.60 15.79 12.95
C VAL A 106 -22.18 15.54 14.39
N PHE A 107 -21.56 14.40 14.68
CA PHE A 107 -20.90 14.19 15.98
C PHE A 107 -19.47 14.70 15.93
N SER A 108 -19.02 15.39 16.97
CA SER A 108 -17.58 15.59 17.19
C SER A 108 -16.92 14.26 17.57
N ILE A 109 -15.69 14.04 17.09
CA ILE A 109 -14.86 12.90 17.50
C ILE A 109 -13.96 13.40 18.62
N LYS A 110 -14.16 12.84 19.83
CA LYS A 110 -13.36 13.17 21.01
C LYS A 110 -12.00 12.52 20.94
N ARG A 111 -11.95 11.22 20.68
CA ARG A 111 -10.71 10.48 20.48
C ARG A 111 -10.96 9.28 19.59
N ILE A 112 -9.87 8.67 19.14
CA ILE A 112 -9.90 7.34 18.55
C ILE A 112 -9.08 6.40 19.44
N SER A 113 -9.58 5.18 19.62
CA SER A 113 -8.95 4.17 20.46
C SER A 113 -9.03 2.80 19.79
N VAL A 114 -8.27 1.84 20.33
CA VAL A 114 -8.22 0.47 19.83
C VAL A 114 -8.91 -0.43 20.82
N THR A 115 -9.77 -1.31 20.34
CA THR A 115 -10.42 -2.32 21.19
C THR A 115 -9.46 -3.46 21.50
N ALA A 116 -9.80 -4.30 22.48
CA ALA A 116 -8.99 -5.47 22.81
C ALA A 116 -8.85 -6.44 21.63
N GLU A 117 -9.82 -6.43 20.72
CA GLU A 117 -9.88 -7.26 19.51
C GLU A 117 -9.13 -6.64 18.31
N GLY A 118 -8.56 -5.43 18.46
CA GLY A 118 -7.76 -4.77 17.42
C GLY A 118 -8.55 -3.93 16.43
N ALA A 119 -9.86 -3.72 16.65
CA ALA A 119 -10.64 -2.76 15.88
C ALA A 119 -10.34 -1.32 16.34
N ILE A 120 -10.44 -0.34 15.44
CA ILE A 120 -10.34 1.08 15.77
C ILE A 120 -11.75 1.66 15.90
N VAL A 121 -11.98 2.34 17.02
CA VAL A 121 -13.27 2.96 17.37
C VAL A 121 -13.11 4.45 17.62
N ALA A 122 -14.02 5.26 17.10
CA ALA A 122 -14.12 6.67 17.41
C ALA A 122 -15.08 6.89 18.59
N GLU A 123 -14.60 7.55 19.65
CA GLU A 123 -15.43 8.00 20.76
C GLU A 123 -16.09 9.33 20.38
N LEU A 124 -17.43 9.35 20.39
CA LEU A 124 -18.22 10.48 19.93
C LEU A 124 -18.55 11.44 21.09
N GLY A 125 -18.42 12.72 20.79
CA GLY A 125 -18.70 13.82 21.69
C GLY A 125 -20.11 14.34 21.53
N GLU A 126 -20.20 15.66 21.39
CA GLU A 126 -21.45 16.37 21.25
C GLU A 126 -21.95 16.38 19.81
N LEU A 127 -23.25 16.65 19.66
CA LEU A 127 -23.84 16.92 18.35
C LEU A 127 -23.58 18.38 18.00
N VAL A 128 -22.91 18.59 16.87
CA VAL A 128 -22.57 19.90 16.35
C VAL A 128 -23.51 20.21 15.17
N PRO A 129 -24.32 21.27 15.25
CA PRO A 129 -25.12 21.72 14.13
C PRO A 129 -24.23 22.04 12.93
N VAL A 130 -24.62 21.58 11.75
CA VAL A 130 -23.86 21.77 10.51
C VAL A 130 -23.60 23.26 10.23
N ALA A 131 -24.55 24.14 10.55
CA ALA A 131 -24.40 25.59 10.44
C ALA A 131 -23.28 26.16 11.33
N ALA A 132 -22.96 25.51 12.46
CA ALA A 132 -21.92 25.92 13.40
C ALA A 132 -20.59 25.18 13.21
N LEU A 133 -20.55 24.19 12.30
CA LEU A 133 -19.42 23.26 12.15
C LEU A 133 -18.07 23.97 11.94
N LYS A 134 -18.02 24.98 11.05
CA LYS A 134 -16.79 25.73 10.78
C LYS A 134 -16.31 26.51 12.00
N ALA A 135 -17.22 27.13 12.75
CA ALA A 135 -16.88 27.87 13.97
C ALA A 135 -16.41 26.92 15.08
N HIS A 136 -17.09 25.78 15.25
CA HIS A 136 -16.72 24.75 16.21
C HIS A 136 -15.34 24.15 15.93
N ALA A 137 -14.98 23.95 14.64
CA ALA A 137 -13.67 23.44 14.24
C ALA A 137 -12.50 24.37 14.57
N LEU A 138 -12.75 25.65 14.88
CA LEU A 138 -11.70 26.55 15.34
C LEU A 138 -11.23 26.22 16.76
N THR A 139 -12.10 25.68 17.61
CA THR A 139 -11.82 25.41 19.03
C THR A 139 -11.76 23.93 19.38
N HIS A 140 -12.40 23.06 18.59
CA HIS A 140 -12.41 21.61 18.83
C HIS A 140 -11.19 20.92 18.26
N ARG A 141 -10.63 19.97 19.00
CA ARG A 141 -9.59 19.03 18.52
C ARG A 141 -9.90 17.64 19.03
N THR A 142 -9.66 16.65 18.18
CA THR A 142 -9.65 15.25 18.59
C THR A 142 -8.42 15.02 19.47
N GLU A 143 -8.59 14.37 20.62
CA GLU A 143 -7.50 13.98 21.52
C GLU A 143 -6.57 12.99 20.80
N ALA A 144 -5.27 13.10 21.06
CA ALA A 144 -4.29 12.15 20.55
C ALA A 144 -4.57 10.74 21.10
N GLY A 145 -4.38 9.73 20.26
CA GLY A 145 -4.52 8.34 20.67
C GLY A 145 -3.37 7.89 21.59
N GLU A 146 -3.60 6.80 22.32
CA GLU A 146 -2.61 6.28 23.26
C GLU A 146 -1.48 5.53 22.54
N GLY A 147 -0.30 6.14 22.50
CA GLY A 147 0.90 5.50 21.93
C GLY A 147 0.97 5.57 20.40
N PRO A 148 1.78 4.70 19.74
CA PRO A 148 1.78 4.60 18.27
C PRO A 148 0.38 4.36 17.71
N PHE A 149 0.12 4.90 16.53
CA PHE A 149 -1.01 4.42 15.72
C PHE A 149 -0.86 2.90 15.50
N PRO A 150 -1.92 2.11 15.73
CA PRO A 150 -1.85 0.65 15.86
C PRO A 150 -1.72 -0.10 14.53
N ILE A 151 -1.86 0.60 13.41
CA ILE A 151 -1.71 0.03 12.07
C ILE A 151 -0.33 0.40 11.58
N GLU A 152 0.51 -0.61 11.38
CA GLU A 152 1.83 -0.46 10.76
C GLU A 152 1.69 0.01 9.31
N ASP A 153 2.70 0.71 8.78
CA ASP A 153 2.71 1.13 7.38
C ASP A 153 2.65 -0.06 6.40
N SER A 154 3.05 -1.25 6.84
CA SER A 154 2.93 -2.53 6.11
C SER A 154 1.47 -2.96 5.86
N ALA A 155 0.52 -2.46 6.65
CA ALA A 155 -0.91 -2.77 6.53
C ALA A 155 -1.68 -1.76 5.65
N ARG A 156 -1.02 -0.70 5.17
CA ARG A 156 -1.53 0.08 4.03
C ARG A 156 -1.48 -0.81 2.79
N SER A 157 -2.61 -0.95 2.10
CA SER A 157 -2.72 -1.79 0.91
C SER A 157 -1.87 -1.29 -0.28
N GLY A 158 -1.38 -0.04 -0.22
CA GLY A 158 -0.62 0.60 -1.30
C GLY A 158 -1.49 1.02 -2.49
N LEU A 159 -2.81 1.04 -2.30
CA LEU A 159 -3.84 1.33 -3.30
C LEU A 159 -4.25 2.82 -3.34
N SER A 160 -3.81 3.66 -2.39
CA SER A 160 -3.91 5.12 -2.55
C SER A 160 -2.71 5.68 -3.31
N THR A 161 -2.91 5.84 -4.62
CA THR A 161 -2.49 6.95 -5.49
C THR A 161 -1.01 7.39 -5.63
N ASP A 162 -0.03 6.81 -4.94
CA ASP A 162 1.40 7.16 -5.11
C ASP A 162 2.28 6.08 -5.78
N SER A 163 1.75 4.87 -6.04
CA SER A 163 2.56 3.77 -6.58
C SER A 163 2.67 3.69 -8.11
N TYR A 164 1.82 4.38 -8.88
CA TYR A 164 1.91 4.29 -10.34
C TYR A 164 3.15 5.00 -10.87
N GLN A 165 3.52 6.14 -10.30
CA GLN A 165 4.68 6.93 -10.75
C GLN A 165 5.99 6.15 -10.62
N GLN A 166 6.14 5.40 -9.53
CA GLN A 166 7.31 4.53 -9.31
C GLN A 166 7.33 3.33 -10.26
N LYS A 167 6.18 2.94 -10.82
CA LYS A 167 6.05 1.83 -11.77
C LYS A 167 6.22 2.26 -13.23
N ILE A 168 6.14 3.55 -13.54
CA ILE A 168 6.28 4.10 -14.90
C ILE A 168 7.55 3.60 -15.61
N PRO A 169 8.76 3.64 -14.99
CA PRO A 169 9.96 3.14 -15.65
C PRO A 169 9.87 1.65 -16.02
N ALA A 170 9.28 0.82 -15.16
CA ALA A 170 9.13 -0.61 -15.38
C ALA A 170 8.04 -0.94 -16.42
N ILE A 171 6.92 -0.19 -16.41
CA ILE A 171 5.88 -0.30 -17.44
C ILE A 171 6.46 0.08 -18.80
N ARG A 172 7.22 1.17 -18.86
CA ARG A 172 7.88 1.64 -20.08
C ARG A 172 8.84 0.60 -20.64
N ALA A 173 9.75 0.09 -19.81
CA ALA A 173 10.72 -0.93 -20.23
C ALA A 173 10.03 -2.16 -20.80
N TRP A 174 8.99 -2.65 -20.12
CA TRP A 174 8.25 -3.81 -20.61
C TRP A 174 7.50 -3.55 -21.93
N LEU A 175 6.92 -2.36 -22.11
CA LEU A 175 6.30 -2.00 -23.39
C LEU A 175 7.34 -1.89 -24.52
N ILE A 176 8.58 -1.50 -24.22
CA ILE A 176 9.69 -1.53 -25.19
C ILE A 176 10.00 -2.98 -25.60
N ASP A 177 10.05 -3.92 -24.65
CA ASP A 177 10.27 -5.35 -24.95
C ASP A 177 9.16 -5.90 -25.85
N VAL A 178 7.90 -5.59 -25.52
CA VAL A 178 6.73 -5.96 -26.34
C VAL A 178 6.84 -5.34 -27.74
N CYS A 179 7.32 -4.10 -27.82
CA CYS A 179 7.54 -3.38 -29.07
C CYS A 179 8.62 -4.03 -29.94
N GLN A 180 9.73 -4.46 -29.36
CA GLN A 180 10.80 -5.19 -30.04
C GLN A 180 10.32 -6.54 -30.57
N ALA A 181 9.45 -7.22 -29.82
CA ALA A 181 8.78 -8.45 -30.25
C ALA A 181 7.64 -8.21 -31.27
N LYS A 182 7.37 -6.95 -31.64
CA LYS A 182 6.25 -6.52 -32.50
C LYS A 182 4.88 -7.00 -32.01
N GLY A 183 4.71 -7.09 -30.69
CA GLY A 183 3.49 -7.55 -30.03
C GLY A 183 2.61 -6.42 -29.50
N THR A 184 1.47 -6.80 -28.92
CA THR A 184 0.54 -5.92 -28.19
C THR A 184 0.18 -6.53 -26.86
N VAL A 185 -0.21 -5.70 -25.89
CA VAL A 185 -0.69 -6.14 -24.57
C VAL A 185 -2.09 -5.61 -24.31
N THR A 186 -2.87 -6.30 -23.49
CA THR A 186 -4.19 -5.81 -23.08
C THR A 186 -4.09 -4.93 -21.84
N TYR A 187 -5.10 -4.08 -21.60
CA TYR A 187 -5.22 -3.33 -20.36
C TYR A 187 -5.10 -4.23 -19.12
N SER A 188 -5.72 -5.41 -19.16
CA SER A 188 -5.66 -6.39 -18.07
C SER A 188 -4.26 -6.95 -17.84
N ASP A 189 -3.45 -7.12 -18.90
CA ASP A 189 -2.07 -7.58 -18.76
C ASP A 189 -1.21 -6.55 -18.01
N VAL A 190 -1.36 -5.26 -18.34
CA VAL A 190 -0.65 -4.18 -17.63
C VAL A 190 -1.12 -4.08 -16.18
N MET A 191 -2.43 -4.16 -15.95
CA MET A 191 -3.01 -4.14 -14.60
C MET A 191 -2.49 -5.28 -13.74
N ASN A 192 -2.51 -6.51 -14.25
CA ASN A 192 -2.07 -7.69 -13.52
C ASN A 192 -0.55 -7.68 -13.29
N ARG A 193 0.24 -7.30 -14.29
CA ARG A 193 1.71 -7.35 -14.21
C ARG A 193 2.28 -6.34 -13.23
N PHE A 194 1.67 -5.15 -13.13
CA PHE A 194 2.18 -4.07 -12.28
C PHE A 194 1.31 -3.79 -11.06
N GLY A 195 0.30 -4.62 -10.80
CA GLY A 195 -0.65 -4.42 -9.70
C GLY A 195 -1.29 -3.03 -9.77
N LEU A 196 -1.86 -2.69 -10.93
CA LEU A 196 -2.56 -1.43 -11.18
C LEU A 196 -4.06 -1.70 -11.28
N SER A 197 -4.86 -0.75 -10.80
CA SER A 197 -6.28 -0.67 -11.13
C SER A 197 -6.52 0.27 -12.32
N PHE A 198 -7.76 0.35 -12.81
CA PHE A 198 -8.12 1.09 -14.03
C PHE A 198 -7.65 2.56 -14.03
N TYR A 199 -7.85 3.31 -12.94
CA TYR A 199 -7.48 4.73 -12.88
C TYR A 199 -5.96 4.98 -12.76
N PRO A 200 -5.22 4.27 -11.90
CA PRO A 200 -3.75 4.28 -11.91
C PRO A 200 -3.16 3.90 -13.27
N LEU A 201 -3.72 2.90 -13.96
CA LEU A 201 -3.30 2.56 -15.31
C LEU A 201 -3.54 3.73 -16.27
N ARG A 202 -4.74 4.33 -16.27
CA ARG A 202 -5.05 5.50 -17.11
C ARG A 202 -4.06 6.65 -16.88
N ASN A 203 -3.74 6.96 -15.62
CA ASN A 203 -2.80 8.03 -15.27
C ASN A 203 -1.35 7.67 -15.66
N ALA A 204 -0.93 6.42 -15.50
CA ALA A 204 0.36 5.93 -15.96
C ALA A 204 0.48 6.03 -17.49
N MET A 205 -0.58 5.68 -18.22
CA MET A 205 -0.63 5.76 -19.68
C MET A 205 -0.56 7.21 -20.19
N SER A 206 -1.33 8.12 -19.57
CA SER A 206 -1.26 9.57 -19.86
C SER A 206 0.15 10.10 -19.65
N ARG A 207 0.76 9.80 -18.49
CA ARG A 207 2.13 10.25 -18.20
C ARG A 207 3.16 9.66 -19.15
N LEU A 208 3.10 8.36 -19.45
CA LEU A 208 3.99 7.69 -20.42
C LEU A 208 3.88 8.31 -21.80
N GLY A 209 2.66 8.63 -22.26
CA GLY A 209 2.47 9.29 -23.55
C GLY A 209 3.05 10.70 -23.57
N HIS A 210 2.87 11.48 -22.51
CA HIS A 210 3.51 12.80 -22.40
C HIS A 210 5.04 12.70 -22.34
N ASP A 211 5.60 11.72 -21.64
CA ASP A 211 7.05 11.50 -21.59
C ASP A 211 7.60 11.15 -22.99
N CYS A 212 6.91 10.28 -23.76
CA CYS A 212 7.24 9.99 -25.17
C CYS A 212 7.19 11.26 -26.04
N ARG A 213 6.10 12.02 -25.95
CA ARG A 213 5.93 13.27 -26.71
C ARG A 213 7.04 14.26 -26.42
N ASN A 214 7.40 14.44 -25.14
CA ASN A 214 8.46 15.36 -24.72
C ASN A 214 9.84 14.90 -25.20
N ALA A 215 10.05 13.58 -25.31
CA ALA A 215 11.27 12.99 -25.85
C ALA A 215 11.31 12.95 -27.39
N GLY A 216 10.23 13.36 -28.09
CA GLY A 216 10.14 13.27 -29.55
C GLY A 216 9.96 11.84 -30.07
N GLU A 217 9.47 10.94 -29.23
CA GLU A 217 9.25 9.53 -29.53
C GLU A 217 7.78 9.25 -29.89
N PRO A 218 7.51 8.15 -30.63
CA PRO A 218 6.14 7.68 -30.81
C PRO A 218 5.52 7.24 -29.48
N ILE A 219 4.20 7.38 -29.35
CA ILE A 219 3.47 7.16 -28.10
C ILE A 219 3.36 5.67 -27.79
N ILE A 220 4.24 5.18 -26.92
CA ILE A 220 4.39 3.74 -26.62
C ILE A 220 3.14 3.07 -26.03
N THR A 221 2.20 3.86 -25.49
CA THR A 221 0.93 3.33 -24.99
C THR A 221 -0.02 2.88 -26.12
N ALA A 222 0.32 3.15 -27.39
CA ALA A 222 -0.35 2.58 -28.56
C ALA A 222 -0.22 1.04 -28.65
N LEU A 223 0.66 0.42 -27.83
CA LEU A 223 0.75 -1.04 -27.70
C LEU A 223 -0.29 -1.64 -26.75
N ILE A 224 -0.98 -0.82 -25.96
CA ILE A 224 -2.02 -1.25 -25.03
C ILE A 224 -3.37 -1.19 -25.75
N VAL A 225 -3.95 -2.36 -26.02
CA VAL A 225 -5.15 -2.51 -26.85
C VAL A 225 -6.27 -3.19 -26.10
N ASP A 226 -7.49 -2.96 -26.56
CA ASP A 226 -8.62 -3.77 -26.15
C ASP A 226 -8.47 -5.21 -26.70
N LYS A 227 -8.86 -6.18 -25.89
CA LYS A 227 -8.63 -7.60 -26.17
C LYS A 227 -9.43 -8.11 -27.38
N GLU A 228 -10.62 -7.57 -27.59
CA GLU A 228 -11.54 -8.05 -28.62
C GLU A 228 -11.35 -7.31 -29.94
N THR A 229 -11.17 -5.99 -29.87
CA THR A 229 -11.07 -5.12 -31.04
C THR A 229 -9.63 -4.96 -31.53
N GLY A 230 -8.63 -5.17 -30.68
CA GLY A 230 -7.22 -4.90 -31.00
C GLY A 230 -6.92 -3.42 -31.22
N ARG A 231 -7.84 -2.52 -30.83
CA ARG A 231 -7.71 -1.07 -30.95
C ARG A 231 -7.40 -0.41 -29.61
N CYS A 232 -6.73 0.72 -29.65
CA CYS A 232 -6.56 1.59 -28.49
C CYS A 232 -7.89 2.25 -28.10
N SER A 233 -7.94 2.75 -26.86
CA SER A 233 -9.10 3.52 -26.40
C SER A 233 -9.13 4.91 -27.03
N GLN A 234 -10.32 5.52 -27.03
CA GLN A 234 -10.54 6.89 -27.50
C GLN A 234 -9.60 7.92 -26.85
N GLY A 235 -9.13 7.65 -25.63
CA GLY A 235 -8.19 8.51 -24.92
C GLY A 235 -6.86 8.75 -25.66
N LEU A 236 -6.40 7.81 -26.49
CA LEU A 236 -5.20 8.01 -27.30
C LEU A 236 -5.41 9.14 -28.34
N PHE A 237 -6.61 9.21 -28.94
CA PHE A 237 -6.97 10.29 -29.84
C PHE A 237 -7.23 11.60 -29.07
N ASP A 238 -8.02 11.54 -27.99
CA ASP A 238 -8.44 12.75 -27.27
C ASP A 238 -7.25 13.50 -26.66
N GLU A 239 -6.24 12.78 -26.17
CA GLU A 239 -5.08 13.34 -25.47
C GLU A 239 -3.88 13.54 -26.39
N PHE A 240 -3.66 12.61 -27.34
CA PHE A 240 -2.48 12.63 -28.20
C PHE A 240 -2.75 13.05 -29.65
N HIS A 241 -4.01 13.23 -30.04
CA HIS A 241 -4.47 13.50 -31.40
C HIS A 241 -3.98 12.46 -32.41
N ILE A 242 -3.93 11.20 -31.98
CA ILE A 242 -3.56 10.05 -32.80
C ILE A 242 -4.85 9.33 -33.21
N ASP A 243 -5.23 9.51 -34.46
CA ASP A 243 -6.42 8.94 -35.10
C ASP A 243 -6.19 7.53 -35.67
N ASP A 244 -4.94 7.20 -36.00
CA ASP A 244 -4.51 5.87 -36.44
C ASP A 244 -3.53 5.25 -35.43
N ASP A 245 -4.09 4.51 -34.46
CA ASP A 245 -3.33 3.76 -33.46
C ASP A 245 -2.50 2.61 -34.06
N ILE A 246 -2.89 2.09 -35.24
CA ILE A 246 -2.12 1.05 -35.94
C ILE A 246 -0.85 1.68 -36.52
N LEU A 247 -0.97 2.84 -37.16
CA LEU A 247 0.18 3.58 -37.69
C LEU A 247 1.12 4.02 -36.57
N GLU A 248 0.58 4.53 -35.45
CA GLU A 248 1.43 4.91 -34.32
C GLU A 248 2.15 3.71 -33.70
N ARG A 249 1.48 2.56 -33.62
CA ARG A 249 2.11 1.32 -33.17
C ARG A 249 3.21 0.84 -34.13
N GLN A 250 3.01 1.00 -35.44
CA GLN A 250 4.08 0.74 -36.43
C GLN A 250 5.28 1.69 -36.24
N ARG A 251 5.03 2.96 -35.91
CA ARG A 251 6.10 3.92 -35.56
C ARG A 251 6.84 3.50 -34.31
N CYS A 252 6.13 3.03 -33.27
CA CYS A 252 6.75 2.45 -32.08
C CYS A 252 7.66 1.28 -32.49
N TYR A 253 7.15 0.32 -33.26
CA TYR A 253 7.96 -0.81 -33.72
C TYR A 253 9.20 -0.33 -34.47
N ALA A 254 9.08 0.63 -35.39
CA ALA A 254 10.23 1.17 -36.12
C ALA A 254 11.24 1.87 -35.21
N HIS A 255 10.77 2.65 -34.23
CA HIS A 255 11.62 3.40 -33.31
C HIS A 255 12.45 2.48 -32.41
N TRP A 256 11.83 1.42 -31.87
CA TRP A 256 12.50 0.47 -30.98
C TRP A 256 13.04 -0.80 -31.68
N ALA A 257 12.85 -0.97 -33.00
CA ALA A 257 13.28 -2.15 -33.79
C ALA A 257 14.80 -2.35 -33.92
N GLY A 258 15.62 -1.43 -33.43
CA GLY A 258 17.09 -1.47 -33.56
C GLY A 258 17.84 -1.08 -32.30
N GLN A 259 17.15 -0.81 -31.18
CA GLN A 259 17.80 -0.78 -29.88
C GLN A 259 18.00 -2.23 -29.47
N ALA A 260 19.14 -2.83 -29.87
CA ALA A 260 19.61 -4.03 -29.19
C ALA A 260 19.57 -3.74 -27.69
N PRO A 261 19.15 -4.69 -26.82
CA PRO A 261 19.38 -4.49 -25.40
C PRO A 261 20.86 -4.15 -25.27
N GLU A 262 21.20 -2.99 -24.71
CA GLU A 262 22.55 -2.88 -24.18
C GLU A 262 22.74 -4.11 -23.30
N PRO A 263 23.85 -4.84 -23.44
CA PRO A 263 24.13 -5.89 -22.49
C PRO A 263 24.02 -5.22 -21.12
N THR A 264 23.07 -5.69 -20.32
CA THR A 264 23.12 -5.49 -18.87
C THR A 264 24.58 -5.70 -18.50
N PRO A 265 25.25 -4.75 -17.82
CA PRO A 265 26.61 -5.00 -17.38
C PRO A 265 26.57 -6.36 -16.70
N GLU A 266 27.37 -7.30 -17.21
CA GLU A 266 27.56 -8.58 -16.56
C GLU A 266 27.72 -8.27 -15.07
N PRO A 267 26.94 -8.92 -14.17
CA PRO A 267 27.21 -8.76 -12.75
C PRO A 267 28.71 -9.01 -12.61
N PRO A 268 29.46 -8.07 -12.03
CA PRO A 268 30.91 -8.14 -12.05
C PRO A 268 31.29 -9.54 -11.55
N PRO A 269 32.32 -10.18 -12.15
CA PRO A 269 32.77 -11.46 -11.67
C PRO A 269 32.93 -11.32 -10.16
N VAL A 270 32.30 -12.22 -9.40
CA VAL A 270 32.45 -12.28 -7.96
C VAL A 270 33.89 -12.70 -7.71
N VAL A 271 34.80 -11.75 -7.83
CA VAL A 271 36.14 -11.83 -7.30
C VAL A 271 35.92 -11.81 -5.79
N PRO A 272 36.36 -12.83 -5.05
CA PRO A 272 36.29 -12.77 -3.61
C PRO A 272 37.19 -11.62 -3.17
N SER A 273 36.55 -10.48 -2.91
CA SER A 273 37.20 -9.28 -2.41
C SER A 273 37.31 -9.44 -0.91
N THR A 274 38.25 -10.28 -0.52
CA THR A 274 38.75 -10.40 0.84
C THR A 274 39.49 -9.11 1.15
N THR A 275 38.78 -8.09 1.65
CA THR A 275 39.21 -7.04 2.61
C THR A 275 38.39 -5.75 2.46
N SER A 276 37.24 -5.70 3.12
CA SER A 276 36.74 -4.52 3.88
C SER A 276 35.41 -4.86 4.57
N SER A 277 35.29 -6.09 5.07
CA SER A 277 34.02 -6.71 5.51
C SER A 277 33.28 -5.96 6.60
N GLU A 278 33.99 -5.17 7.42
CA GLU A 278 33.36 -4.39 8.49
C GLU A 278 32.75 -3.08 7.97
N GLN A 279 33.43 -2.36 7.06
CA GLN A 279 32.93 -1.08 6.54
C GLN A 279 31.72 -1.26 5.61
N ASP A 280 31.72 -2.30 4.77
CA ASP A 280 30.56 -2.63 3.92
C ASP A 280 29.35 -3.09 4.76
N LEU A 281 29.59 -3.93 5.77
CA LEU A 281 28.53 -4.39 6.67
C LEU A 281 27.98 -3.23 7.50
N GLU A 282 28.83 -2.33 8.01
CA GLU A 282 28.41 -1.14 8.75
C GLU A 282 27.57 -0.19 7.89
N GLN A 283 27.94 0.01 6.62
CA GLN A 283 27.18 0.85 5.70
C GLN A 283 25.81 0.23 5.38
N ARG A 284 25.74 -1.09 5.25
CA ARG A 284 24.49 -1.83 5.04
C ARG A 284 23.61 -1.85 6.29
N VAL A 285 24.21 -1.97 7.48
CA VAL A 285 23.53 -1.81 8.77
C VAL A 285 22.96 -0.40 8.91
N ALA A 286 23.73 0.64 8.56
CA ALA A 286 23.26 2.02 8.62
C ALA A 286 22.06 2.26 7.71
N ARG A 287 22.11 1.76 6.46
CA ARG A 287 20.99 1.83 5.51
C ARG A 287 19.77 1.07 6.02
N PHE A 288 19.96 -0.11 6.61
CA PHE A 288 18.88 -0.90 7.22
C PHE A 288 18.23 -0.17 8.41
N SER A 289 19.03 0.48 9.24
CA SER A 289 18.60 1.18 10.46
C SER A 289 17.98 2.55 10.22
N GLN A 290 18.31 3.22 9.10
CA GLN A 290 17.80 4.55 8.76
C GLN A 290 16.34 4.56 8.29
N VAL A 291 15.73 3.38 8.11
CA VAL A 291 14.36 3.23 7.62
C VAL A 291 13.30 3.53 8.71
N GLU A 292 13.65 3.63 10.01
CA GLU A 292 12.66 3.87 11.09
C GLU A 292 13.16 4.78 12.25
N VAL A 293 12.20 5.40 12.95
CA VAL A 293 12.40 6.55 13.86
C VAL A 293 12.52 6.14 15.36
N ARG A 294 12.44 4.85 15.72
CA ARG A 294 12.39 4.39 17.13
C ARG A 294 13.64 3.61 17.60
N PRO A 295 14.30 3.98 18.73
CA PRO A 295 15.60 3.42 19.14
C PRO A 295 15.63 1.92 19.49
N GLN A 296 14.58 1.37 20.12
CA GLN A 296 14.58 -0.01 20.63
C GLN A 296 14.36 -1.06 19.53
N GLN A 297 13.51 -0.76 18.53
CA GLN A 297 13.36 -1.60 17.33
C GLN A 297 14.62 -1.56 16.45
N ARG A 298 15.28 -0.40 16.38
CA ARG A 298 16.57 -0.26 15.69
C ARG A 298 17.63 -1.20 16.25
N ALA A 299 17.76 -1.31 17.58
CA ALA A 299 18.76 -2.19 18.19
C ALA A 299 18.52 -3.68 17.87
N PHE A 300 17.27 -4.14 17.93
CA PHE A 300 16.91 -5.52 17.55
C PHE A 300 17.18 -5.80 16.06
N ARG A 301 16.75 -4.88 15.19
CA ARG A 301 16.99 -4.96 13.74
C ARG A 301 18.49 -5.06 13.44
N GLU A 302 19.30 -4.21 14.05
CA GLU A 302 20.76 -4.26 13.90
C GLU A 302 21.36 -5.58 14.40
N ALA A 303 20.87 -6.10 15.53
CA ALA A 303 21.33 -7.36 16.10
C ALA A 303 21.00 -8.56 15.19
N VAL A 304 19.78 -8.65 14.67
CA VAL A 304 19.35 -9.70 13.72
C VAL A 304 20.08 -9.57 12.39
N PHE A 305 20.24 -8.35 11.88
CA PHE A 305 20.96 -8.09 10.63
C PHE A 305 22.41 -8.59 10.71
N ARG A 306 23.11 -8.28 11.81
CA ARG A 306 24.49 -8.77 12.05
C ARG A 306 24.53 -10.28 12.24
N ALA A 307 23.62 -10.86 13.02
CA ALA A 307 23.55 -12.29 13.28
C ALA A 307 23.28 -13.13 12.01
N CYS A 308 22.59 -12.55 11.01
CA CYS A 308 22.30 -13.19 9.74
C CYS A 308 23.31 -12.83 8.62
N GLY A 309 24.43 -12.18 8.96
CA GLY A 309 25.44 -11.75 7.97
C GLY A 309 24.90 -10.75 6.93
N GLY A 310 23.85 -10.01 7.28
CA GLY A 310 23.18 -9.05 6.39
C GLY A 310 22.43 -9.67 5.22
N ARG A 311 22.13 -10.97 5.26
CA ARG A 311 21.45 -11.68 4.18
C ARG A 311 20.16 -12.34 4.65
N CYS A 312 19.17 -12.40 3.76
CA CYS A 312 17.99 -13.19 3.97
C CYS A 312 18.39 -14.65 4.19
N VAL A 313 17.99 -15.24 5.32
CA VAL A 313 18.37 -16.61 5.67
C VAL A 313 17.76 -17.67 4.74
N VAL A 314 16.69 -17.31 4.01
CA VAL A 314 16.00 -18.18 3.05
C VAL A 314 16.47 -17.93 1.61
N SER A 315 16.42 -16.68 1.13
CA SER A 315 16.70 -16.34 -0.27
C SER A 315 18.14 -15.91 -0.56
N GLY A 316 18.95 -15.65 0.47
CA GLY A 316 20.29 -15.07 0.32
C GLY A 316 20.32 -13.59 -0.08
N CYS A 317 19.16 -12.96 -0.33
CA CYS A 317 19.06 -11.54 -0.66
C CYS A 317 19.80 -10.67 0.36
N ASP A 318 20.71 -9.81 -0.10
CA ASP A 318 21.63 -9.04 0.74
C ASP A 318 21.36 -7.53 0.69
N VAL A 319 20.33 -7.13 -0.08
CA VAL A 319 19.83 -5.76 -0.25
C VAL A 319 19.06 -5.32 1.00
N PRO A 320 19.59 -4.38 1.82
CA PRO A 320 18.99 -4.00 3.10
C PRO A 320 17.53 -3.55 3.00
N GLU A 321 17.18 -2.81 1.95
CA GLU A 321 15.84 -2.24 1.74
C GLU A 321 14.77 -3.31 1.44
N ALA A 322 15.19 -4.49 1.00
CA ALA A 322 14.31 -5.63 0.73
C ALA A 322 14.16 -6.57 1.93
N LEU A 323 14.92 -6.33 3.01
CA LEU A 323 15.02 -7.19 4.19
C LEU A 323 14.21 -6.63 5.36
N GLU A 324 13.78 -7.53 6.23
CA GLU A 324 13.10 -7.26 7.49
C GLU A 324 13.56 -8.25 8.54
N ALA A 325 13.61 -7.81 9.81
CA ALA A 325 13.91 -8.68 10.94
C ALA A 325 12.60 -9.24 11.50
N ALA A 326 12.36 -10.52 11.26
CA ALA A 326 11.24 -11.28 11.80
C ALA A 326 11.59 -11.85 13.18
N HIS A 327 10.68 -11.83 14.14
CA HIS A 327 10.88 -12.57 15.40
C HIS A 327 10.62 -14.06 15.20
N LEU A 328 11.37 -14.92 15.89
CA LEU A 328 11.05 -16.35 15.90
C LEU A 328 9.67 -16.58 16.53
N LEU A 329 8.90 -17.51 15.96
CA LEU A 329 7.61 -17.93 16.54
C LEU A 329 7.77 -18.32 18.02
N GLY A 330 7.03 -17.66 18.90
CA GLY A 330 7.11 -17.84 20.36
C GLY A 330 8.11 -16.95 21.10
N ARG A 331 8.85 -16.08 20.39
CA ARG A 331 9.63 -14.99 21.00
C ARG A 331 8.84 -13.70 20.99
N ASP A 332 8.73 -13.08 22.16
CA ASP A 332 8.06 -11.80 22.35
C ASP A 332 9.06 -10.72 22.79
N TRP A 333 9.11 -9.63 22.02
CA TRP A 333 9.93 -8.46 22.33
C TRP A 333 9.53 -7.81 23.67
N ARG A 334 8.27 -7.95 24.10
CA ARG A 334 7.77 -7.47 25.40
C ARG A 334 8.33 -8.26 26.58
N GLN A 335 8.88 -9.44 26.34
CA GLN A 335 9.53 -10.29 27.35
C GLN A 335 11.05 -10.13 27.37
N GLY A 336 11.60 -9.21 26.56
CA GLY A 336 13.04 -8.93 26.51
C GLY A 336 13.83 -9.76 25.48
N HIS A 337 13.16 -10.52 24.61
CA HIS A 337 13.78 -11.32 23.55
C HIS A 337 14.23 -10.44 22.36
N ASN A 338 15.25 -9.62 22.59
CA ASN A 338 15.73 -8.62 21.62
C ASN A 338 17.16 -8.92 21.12
N SER A 339 17.63 -10.15 21.24
CA SER A 339 18.95 -10.54 20.73
C SER A 339 18.89 -10.95 19.25
N GLY A 340 20.02 -10.96 18.55
CA GLY A 340 20.09 -11.44 17.17
C GLY A 340 19.71 -12.92 17.00
N ALA A 341 19.71 -13.71 18.08
CA ALA A 341 19.27 -15.09 18.10
C ALA A 341 17.75 -15.26 18.20
N ASP A 342 17.01 -14.16 18.47
CA ASP A 342 15.56 -14.17 18.64
C ASP A 342 14.81 -13.86 17.34
N GLY A 343 15.51 -13.74 16.21
CA GLY A 343 14.89 -13.42 14.92
C GLY A 343 15.61 -13.96 13.69
N PHE A 344 14.91 -13.90 12.56
CA PHE A 344 15.44 -14.16 11.23
C PHE A 344 15.48 -12.87 10.42
N LEU A 345 16.52 -12.71 9.60
CA LEU A 345 16.51 -11.71 8.55
C LEU A 345 15.86 -12.33 7.31
N LEU A 346 14.74 -11.77 6.86
CA LEU A 346 13.94 -12.30 5.76
C LEU A 346 13.69 -11.23 4.70
N ARG A 347 13.53 -11.66 3.44
CA ARG A 347 12.99 -10.81 2.38
C ARG A 347 11.53 -10.50 2.70
N ARG A 348 11.04 -9.28 2.45
CA ARG A 348 9.72 -8.80 2.90
C ARG A 348 8.54 -9.70 2.52
N ASP A 349 8.59 -10.35 1.36
CA ASP A 349 7.60 -11.36 0.94
C ASP A 349 7.68 -12.65 1.79
N LEU A 350 8.89 -13.15 2.04
CA LEU A 350 9.13 -14.34 2.87
C LEU A 350 8.83 -14.09 4.35
N HIS A 351 9.08 -12.88 4.85
CA HIS A 351 8.67 -12.44 6.18
C HIS A 351 7.15 -12.49 6.33
N THR A 352 6.43 -11.92 5.36
CA THR A 352 4.96 -11.95 5.34
C THR A 352 4.42 -13.38 5.33
N LEU A 353 5.06 -14.31 4.62
CA LEU A 353 4.68 -15.72 4.63
C LEU A 353 4.99 -16.38 5.98
N TYR A 354 6.10 -16.04 6.61
CA TYR A 354 6.50 -16.56 7.92
C TYR A 354 5.52 -16.15 9.02
N ASP A 355 5.14 -14.86 9.08
CA ASP A 355 4.19 -14.33 10.06
C ASP A 355 2.79 -14.91 9.91
N ARG A 356 2.40 -15.24 8.67
CA ARG A 356 1.11 -15.88 8.36
C ARG A 356 1.16 -17.40 8.48
N GLU A 357 2.26 -17.95 8.97
CA GLU A 357 2.53 -19.38 9.07
C GLU A 357 2.38 -20.17 7.74
N LEU A 358 2.53 -19.46 6.61
CA LEU A 358 2.57 -20.00 5.25
C LEU A 358 3.99 -20.41 4.84
N LEU A 359 4.99 -19.90 5.54
CA LEU A 359 6.38 -20.35 5.55
C LEU A 359 6.69 -20.82 6.97
N ARG A 360 7.23 -22.03 7.11
CA ARG A 360 7.71 -22.58 8.39
C ARG A 360 9.15 -23.03 8.24
N VAL A 361 9.82 -23.14 9.38
CA VAL A 361 11.16 -23.71 9.48
C VAL A 361 11.05 -24.95 10.35
N SER A 362 11.39 -26.12 9.81
CA SER A 362 11.31 -27.40 10.53
C SER A 362 12.35 -27.46 11.67
N ALA A 363 12.26 -28.48 12.52
CA ALA A 363 13.26 -28.72 13.57
C ALA A 363 14.66 -28.97 12.99
N GLU A 364 14.73 -29.53 11.79
CA GLU A 364 15.94 -29.77 10.99
C GLU A 364 16.38 -28.53 10.20
N ARG A 365 15.74 -27.37 10.44
CA ARG A 365 16.02 -26.07 9.83
C ARG A 365 15.71 -26.00 8.33
N LEU A 366 14.79 -26.82 7.85
CA LEU A 366 14.33 -26.80 6.47
C LEU A 366 13.18 -25.82 6.29
N VAL A 367 13.21 -25.06 5.20
CA VAL A 367 12.12 -24.13 4.84
C VAL A 367 10.99 -24.91 4.19
N GLU A 368 9.81 -24.85 4.79
CA GLU A 368 8.61 -25.50 4.32
C GLU A 368 7.55 -24.45 3.98
N PHE A 369 6.85 -24.65 2.86
CA PHE A 369 5.81 -23.75 2.39
C PHE A 369 4.47 -24.45 2.41
N ASP A 370 3.42 -23.73 2.81
CA ASP A 370 2.03 -24.17 2.68
C ASP A 370 1.68 -24.44 1.21
N VAL A 371 0.87 -25.47 0.94
CA VAL A 371 0.47 -25.89 -0.41
C VAL A 371 -0.10 -24.75 -1.26
N ARG A 372 -0.75 -23.77 -0.63
CA ARG A 372 -1.32 -22.59 -1.29
C ARG A 372 -0.26 -21.71 -1.95
N VAL A 373 0.95 -21.69 -1.40
CA VAL A 373 2.04 -20.81 -1.88
C VAL A 373 3.23 -21.59 -2.43
N ALA A 374 3.37 -22.88 -2.10
CA ALA A 374 4.51 -23.72 -2.50
C ALA A 374 4.80 -23.66 -4.01
N GLY A 375 3.77 -23.59 -4.86
CA GLY A 375 3.91 -23.49 -6.31
C GLY A 375 4.61 -22.21 -6.82
N TYR A 376 4.68 -21.16 -6.01
CA TYR A 376 5.33 -19.89 -6.35
C TYR A 376 6.71 -19.71 -5.72
N TYR A 377 7.01 -20.47 -4.65
CA TYR A 377 8.26 -20.37 -3.88
C TYR A 377 9.07 -21.66 -3.89
N ARG A 378 8.86 -22.51 -4.91
CA ARG A 378 9.47 -23.86 -5.04
C ARG A 378 10.98 -23.83 -4.91
N GLU A 379 11.62 -22.78 -5.43
CA GLU A 379 13.07 -22.60 -5.41
C GLU A 379 13.65 -22.49 -3.99
N PHE A 380 12.84 -22.05 -3.01
CA PHE A 380 13.23 -21.92 -1.60
C PHE A 380 12.75 -23.09 -0.74
N HIS A 381 11.91 -23.97 -1.28
CA HIS A 381 11.37 -25.10 -0.53
C HIS A 381 12.47 -26.14 -0.26
N GLY A 382 12.58 -26.60 0.98
CA GLY A 382 13.64 -27.51 1.42
C GLY A 382 15.02 -26.86 1.57
N THR A 383 15.13 -25.52 1.45
CA THR A 383 16.38 -24.83 1.74
C THR A 383 16.71 -24.95 3.23
N THR A 384 17.96 -25.31 3.56
CA THR A 384 18.44 -25.35 4.95
C THR A 384 18.90 -23.96 5.38
N LEU A 385 18.34 -23.43 6.47
CA LEU A 385 18.78 -22.14 7.01
C LEU A 385 20.22 -22.25 7.53
N ARG A 386 21.12 -21.40 7.01
CA ARG A 386 22.49 -21.28 7.50
C ARG A 386 22.52 -20.22 8.60
N ASN A 387 22.84 -20.61 9.83
CA ASN A 387 23.37 -19.64 10.79
C ASN A 387 24.88 -19.62 10.61
N GLU A 388 25.42 -18.57 9.98
CA GLU A 388 26.82 -18.22 10.20
C GLU A 388 26.88 -17.46 11.52
N THR A 389 27.04 -18.18 12.63
CA THR A 389 27.40 -17.52 13.89
C THR A 389 28.88 -17.17 13.79
N PRO A 390 29.30 -15.89 13.84
CA PRO A 390 30.67 -15.58 14.18
C PRO A 390 30.87 -15.99 15.64
N GLY A 391 31.88 -16.80 15.91
CA GLY A 391 32.26 -17.21 17.27
C GLY A 391 32.72 -16.05 18.14
#